data_AF-A0A7W7VA12-F1
#
_entry.id   AF-A0A7W7VA12-F1
#
_cell.length_a   1.000
_cell.length_b   1.000
_cell.length_c   1.000
_cell.angle_alpha   90.00
_cell.angle_beta   90.00
_cell.angle_gamma   90.00
#
_symmetry.space_group_name_H-M   'P 1'
#
loop_
_entity.id
_entity.type
_entity.pdbx_description
1 polymer ?
#
loop_
_entity_poly.entity_id
_entity_poly.type
_entity_poly.pdbx_seq_one_letter_code
_entity_poly.pdbx_strand_id
1 'polypeptide(L)'
;MPGTLVGLLAVLLAATPGYLYLFGYERRTPREALSPGREVAEMVAVGASSTLAAALGVFALAEVWSALLSLEQLVTGRRALVAHPWAALATGALVLGLSAALCAGLGHVLGGRTAYATKNRARPGTVWHGVLTSPCHGKDEHGARVETRRFVAVHLQDGLRVEGYFERVSRDADTGMRDIALSRPIALTPKGGERRASAAATVIVPGALVRLIETGPPPTAGPG
;
A
#
# COMPACT_ATOMS: atom_id res chain seq x y z
N MET A 1 -30.73 5.65 13.51
CA MET A 1 -30.90 6.21 12.15
C MET A 1 -30.55 7.69 12.23
N PRO A 2 -29.45 8.17 11.63
CA PRO A 2 -29.11 9.59 11.63
C PRO A 2 -30.06 10.30 10.65
N GLY A 3 -31.29 10.57 11.08
CA GLY A 3 -32.30 11.27 10.26
C GLY A 3 -32.15 12.79 10.26
N THR A 4 -31.11 13.32 10.91
CA THR A 4 -30.86 14.76 11.04
C THR A 4 -29.56 15.12 10.33
N LEU A 5 -29.54 16.29 9.68
CA LEU A 5 -28.35 16.86 9.03
C LEU A 5 -27.13 16.87 9.98
N VAL A 6 -27.38 17.14 11.27
CA VAL A 6 -26.37 17.12 12.34
C VAL A 6 -25.75 15.73 12.51
N GLY A 7 -26.56 14.67 12.51
CA GLY A 7 -26.07 13.30 12.60
C GLY A 7 -25.20 12.92 11.40
N LEU A 8 -25.59 13.33 10.19
CA LEU A 8 -24.78 13.11 8.99
C LEU A 8 -23.42 13.84 9.06
N LEU A 9 -23.43 15.12 9.44
CA LEU A 9 -22.20 15.91 9.61
C LEU A 9 -21.27 15.29 10.67
N ALA A 10 -21.82 14.82 11.78
CA ALA A 10 -21.05 14.14 12.82
C ALA A 10 -20.38 12.86 12.29
N VAL A 11 -21.08 12.06 11.50
CA VAL A 11 -20.54 10.84 10.87
C VAL A 11 -19.41 11.20 9.88
N LEU A 12 -19.62 12.21 9.02
CA LEU A 12 -18.61 12.65 8.06
C LEU A 12 -17.33 13.16 8.76
N LEU A 13 -17.49 13.96 9.81
CA LEU A 13 -16.37 14.44 10.62
C LEU A 13 -15.64 13.29 11.32
N ALA A 14 -16.37 12.32 11.88
CA ALA A 14 -15.78 11.15 12.54
C ALA A 14 -15.00 10.24 11.57
N ALA A 15 -15.39 10.20 10.29
CA ALA A 15 -14.67 9.46 9.25
C ALA A 15 -13.40 10.18 8.75
N THR A 16 -13.30 11.50 8.97
CA THR A 16 -12.24 12.34 8.40
C THR A 16 -10.81 11.89 8.79
N PRO A 17 -10.50 11.55 10.06
CA PRO A 17 -9.16 11.09 10.43
C PRO A 17 -8.74 9.82 9.68
N GLY A 18 -9.61 8.82 9.65
CA GLY A 18 -9.36 7.57 8.92
C GLY A 18 -9.09 7.80 7.44
N TYR A 19 -9.89 8.67 6.80
CA TYR A 19 -9.70 9.06 5.41
C TYR A 19 -8.35 9.76 5.17
N LEU A 20 -7.94 10.68 6.04
CA LEU A 20 -6.65 11.39 5.92
C LEU A 20 -5.45 10.46 6.05
N TYR A 21 -5.55 9.44 6.91
CA TYR A 21 -4.55 8.38 6.99
C TYR A 21 -4.39 7.68 5.63
N LEU A 22 -5.51 7.25 5.03
CA LEU A 22 -5.53 6.51 3.78
C LEU A 22 -4.95 7.35 2.65
N PHE A 23 -5.41 8.60 2.52
CA PHE A 23 -4.91 9.56 1.53
C PHE A 23 -3.40 9.83 1.65
N GLY A 24 -2.90 10.02 2.88
CA GLY A 24 -1.47 10.24 3.14
C GLY A 24 -0.61 9.02 2.83
N TYR A 25 -1.16 7.82 3.04
CA TYR A 25 -0.51 6.55 2.78
C TYR A 25 -0.45 6.24 1.27
N GLU A 26 -1.59 6.33 0.57
CA GLU A 26 -1.71 6.00 -0.86
C GLU A 26 -0.87 6.92 -1.76
N ARG A 27 -0.79 8.22 -1.42
CA ARG A 27 0.08 9.16 -2.13
C ARG A 27 1.55 8.74 -2.17
N ARG A 28 2.00 7.89 -1.24
CA ARG A 28 3.41 7.49 -1.12
C ARG A 28 3.65 6.00 -1.40
N THR A 29 2.62 5.18 -1.26
CA THR A 29 2.69 3.76 -1.56
C THR A 29 1.51 3.42 -2.47
N PRO A 30 1.72 3.23 -3.79
CA PRO A 30 0.68 2.66 -4.63
C PRO A 30 0.30 1.29 -4.04
N ARG A 31 -0.91 1.21 -3.47
CA ARG A 31 -1.48 -0.02 -2.95
C ARG A 31 -2.15 -0.76 -4.09
N GLU A 32 -1.94 -2.07 -4.12
CA GLU A 32 -2.80 -2.97 -4.90
C GLU A 32 -4.18 -2.99 -4.22
N ALA A 33 -5.25 -3.10 -5.02
CA ALA A 33 -6.63 -3.01 -4.53
C ALA A 33 -6.86 -4.02 -3.40
N LEU A 34 -7.01 -3.53 -2.17
CA LEU A 34 -7.46 -4.35 -1.06
C LEU A 34 -8.96 -4.60 -1.22
N SER A 35 -9.48 -5.65 -0.58
CA SER A 35 -10.93 -5.82 -0.54
C SER A 35 -11.57 -4.60 0.14
N PRO A 36 -12.69 -4.05 -0.40
CA PRO A 36 -13.31 -2.83 0.15
C PRO A 36 -13.61 -2.92 1.65
N GLY A 37 -14.02 -4.11 2.12
CA GLY A 37 -14.28 -4.34 3.55
C GLY A 37 -13.04 -4.22 4.43
N ARG A 38 -11.87 -4.67 3.95
CA ARG A 38 -10.62 -4.54 4.68
C ARG A 38 -10.16 -3.09 4.74
N GLU A 39 -10.34 -2.35 3.64
CA GLU A 39 -10.00 -0.93 3.56
C GLU A 39 -10.83 -0.10 4.56
N VAL A 40 -12.14 -0.35 4.59
CA VAL A 40 -13.05 0.29 5.56
C VAL A 40 -12.67 -0.11 6.99
N ALA A 41 -12.38 -1.40 7.26
CA ALA A 41 -11.99 -1.84 8.59
C ALA A 41 -10.67 -1.20 9.06
N GLU A 42 -9.67 -1.07 8.18
CA GLU A 42 -8.40 -0.40 8.48
C GLU A 42 -8.62 1.10 8.73
N MET A 43 -9.41 1.76 7.88
CA MET A 43 -9.76 3.17 8.02
C MET A 43 -10.46 3.44 9.36
N VAL A 44 -11.43 2.61 9.74
CA VAL A 44 -12.17 2.71 11.01
C VAL A 44 -11.25 2.42 12.18
N ALA A 45 -10.44 1.36 12.13
CA ALA A 45 -9.55 0.99 13.23
C ALA A 45 -8.50 2.08 13.50
N VAL A 46 -7.85 2.60 12.46
CA VAL A 46 -6.86 3.66 12.58
C VAL A 46 -7.51 4.96 13.04
N GLY A 47 -8.63 5.36 12.43
CA GLY A 47 -9.37 6.57 12.80
C GLY A 47 -9.91 6.53 14.24
N ALA A 48 -10.43 5.39 14.70
CA ALA A 48 -10.89 5.22 16.07
C ALA A 48 -9.73 5.27 17.07
N SER A 49 -8.63 4.59 16.76
CA SER A 49 -7.44 4.54 17.64
C SER A 49 -6.77 5.90 17.78
N SER A 50 -6.63 6.66 16.68
CA SER A 50 -6.07 8.01 16.71
C SER A 50 -6.99 9.00 17.44
N THR A 51 -8.30 8.87 17.26
CA THR A 51 -9.29 9.71 17.96
C THR A 51 -9.28 9.44 19.45
N LEU A 52 -9.19 8.16 19.86
CA LEU A 52 -9.04 7.80 21.27
C LEU A 52 -7.74 8.36 21.86
N ALA A 53 -6.62 8.21 21.15
CA ALA A 53 -5.34 8.76 21.60
C ALA A 53 -5.36 10.29 21.71
N ALA A 54 -5.96 10.98 20.74
CA ALA A 54 -6.13 12.44 20.76
C ALA A 54 -7.04 12.87 21.91
N ALA A 55 -8.17 12.18 22.12
CA ALA A 55 -9.10 12.46 23.21
C ALA A 55 -8.41 12.33 24.58
N LEU A 56 -7.68 11.23 24.81
CA LEU A 56 -6.93 11.03 26.04
C LEU A 56 -5.88 12.15 26.26
N GLY A 57 -5.16 12.54 25.20
CA GLY A 57 -4.20 13.64 25.27
C GLY A 57 -4.85 14.99 25.60
N VAL A 58 -6.01 15.29 25.00
CA VAL A 58 -6.75 16.53 25.27
C VAL A 58 -7.34 16.54 26.68
N PHE A 59 -7.89 15.43 27.16
CA PHE A 59 -8.39 15.35 28.53
C PHE A 59 -7.27 15.48 29.56
N ALA A 60 -6.11 14.86 29.32
CA ALA A 60 -4.94 15.07 30.18
C ALA A 60 -4.49 16.54 30.19
N LEU A 61 -4.57 17.24 29.05
CA LEU A 61 -4.27 18.67 28.97
C LEU A 61 -5.32 19.53 29.69
N ALA A 62 -6.58 19.13 29.68
CA ALA A 62 -7.68 19.83 30.35
C ALA A 62 -7.53 19.88 31.88
N GLU A 63 -6.81 18.93 32.48
CA GLU A 63 -6.49 18.95 33.92
C GLU A 63 -5.63 20.16 34.33
N VAL A 64 -4.87 20.72 33.39
CA VAL A 64 -3.99 21.87 33.64
C VAL A 64 -4.54 23.14 32.97
N TRP A 65 -5.35 23.00 31.92
CA TRP A 65 -5.89 24.12 31.15
C TRP A 65 -7.42 24.20 31.26
N SER A 66 -7.89 25.11 32.12
CA SER A 66 -9.32 25.32 32.43
C SER A 66 -10.20 25.81 31.27
N ALA A 67 -9.61 26.16 30.11
CA ALA A 67 -10.35 26.51 28.91
C ALA A 67 -10.92 25.28 28.17
N LEU A 68 -10.45 24.09 28.53
CA LEU A 68 -10.88 22.81 27.97
C LEU A 68 -11.84 22.10 28.93
N LEU A 69 -12.67 21.22 28.36
CA LEU A 69 -13.61 20.42 29.12
C LEU A 69 -12.87 19.22 29.73
N SER A 70 -12.92 19.07 31.05
CA SER A 70 -12.32 17.91 31.72
C SER A 70 -13.13 16.63 31.49
N LEU A 71 -12.51 15.47 31.76
CA LEU A 71 -13.20 14.18 31.63
C LEU A 71 -14.39 14.08 32.60
N GLU A 72 -14.24 14.59 33.83
CA GLU A 72 -15.31 14.63 34.83
C GLU A 72 -16.51 15.49 34.37
N GLN A 73 -16.23 16.65 33.77
CA GLN A 73 -17.26 17.52 33.19
C GLN A 73 -17.96 16.84 32.00
N LEU A 74 -17.25 16.04 31.21
CA LEU A 74 -17.88 15.27 30.14
C LEU A 74 -18.81 14.17 30.68
N VAL A 75 -18.38 13.46 31.74
CA VAL A 75 -19.15 12.36 32.36
C VAL A 75 -20.38 12.87 33.09
N THR A 76 -20.32 14.04 33.73
CA THR A 76 -21.50 14.71 34.33
C THR A 76 -22.54 15.13 33.28
N GLY A 77 -22.18 15.07 32.00
CA GLY A 77 -23.09 14.98 30.88
C GLY A 77 -23.65 16.32 30.42
N ARG A 78 -24.90 16.30 29.93
CA ARG A 78 -25.52 17.42 29.20
C ARG A 78 -25.49 18.76 29.95
N ARG A 79 -25.56 18.76 31.29
CA ARG A 79 -25.56 19.99 32.08
C ARG A 79 -24.24 20.77 31.96
N ALA A 80 -23.11 20.09 32.01
CA ALA A 80 -21.79 20.72 31.87
C ALA A 80 -21.57 21.25 30.44
N LEU A 81 -22.03 20.51 29.42
CA LEU A 81 -21.94 20.94 28.03
C LEU A 81 -22.75 22.22 27.75
N VAL A 82 -23.92 22.36 28.38
CA VAL A 82 -24.77 23.57 28.25
C VAL A 82 -24.18 24.75 29.04
N ALA A 83 -23.56 24.49 30.19
CA ALA A 83 -22.92 25.53 31.00
C ALA A 83 -21.65 26.10 30.34
N HIS A 84 -20.90 25.27 29.60
CA HIS A 84 -19.63 25.65 28.97
C HIS A 84 -19.57 25.28 27.48
N PRO A 85 -20.44 25.87 26.63
CA PRO A 85 -20.56 25.47 25.23
C PRO A 85 -19.27 25.72 24.43
N TRP A 86 -18.56 26.81 24.73
CA TRP A 86 -17.30 27.15 24.06
C TRP A 86 -16.16 26.21 24.44
N ALA A 87 -16.07 25.79 25.71
CA ALA A 87 -15.09 24.81 26.15
C ALA A 87 -15.34 23.45 25.49
N ALA A 88 -16.62 23.05 25.38
CA ALA A 88 -17.01 21.84 24.66
C ALA A 88 -16.62 21.90 23.17
N LEU A 89 -16.90 23.02 22.50
CA LEU A 89 -16.54 23.23 21.09
C LEU A 89 -15.02 23.21 20.90
N ALA A 90 -14.27 23.93 21.73
CA ALA A 90 -12.80 23.99 21.68
C ALA A 90 -12.18 22.60 21.90
N THR A 91 -12.67 21.86 22.89
CA THR A 91 -12.23 20.49 23.20
C THR A 91 -12.50 19.56 22.02
N GLY A 92 -13.72 19.58 21.47
CA GLY A 92 -14.08 18.75 20.32
C GLY A 92 -13.26 19.10 19.07
N ALA A 93 -13.06 20.38 18.79
CA ALA A 93 -12.24 20.85 17.67
C ALA A 93 -10.77 20.42 17.83
N LEU A 94 -10.22 20.52 19.05
CA LEU A 94 -8.85 20.13 19.33
C LEU A 94 -8.65 18.61 19.21
N VAL A 95 -9.58 17.79 19.72
CA VAL A 95 -9.55 16.33 19.57
C VAL A 95 -9.60 15.94 18.10
N LEU A 96 -10.52 16.53 17.33
CA LEU A 96 -10.65 16.24 15.90
C LEU A 96 -9.39 16.66 15.13
N GLY A 97 -8.87 17.87 15.40
CA GLY A 97 -7.67 18.40 14.76
C GLY A 97 -6.43 17.55 15.05
N LEU A 98 -6.22 17.15 16.30
CA LEU A 98 -5.11 16.28 16.70
C LEU A 98 -5.26 14.88 16.10
N SER A 99 -6.47 14.30 16.11
CA SER A 99 -6.73 12.99 15.49
C SER A 99 -6.42 13.01 13.99
N ALA A 100 -6.88 14.04 13.28
CA ALA A 100 -6.59 14.26 11.87
C ALA A 100 -5.08 14.41 11.61
N ALA A 101 -4.37 15.19 12.42
CA ALA A 101 -2.93 15.38 12.32
C ALA A 101 -2.15 14.07 12.58
N LEU A 102 -2.55 13.30 13.60
CA LEU A 102 -1.97 11.98 13.91
C LEU A 102 -2.18 11.00 12.76
N CYS A 103 -3.40 10.90 12.22
CA CYS A 103 -3.70 10.05 11.08
C CYS A 103 -2.90 10.43 9.83
N ALA A 104 -2.88 11.72 9.47
CA ALA A 104 -2.12 12.22 8.33
C ALA A 104 -0.61 11.95 8.52
N GLY A 105 -0.08 12.21 9.71
CA GLY A 105 1.31 11.93 10.08
C GLY A 105 1.63 10.43 10.00
N LEU A 106 0.78 9.57 10.54
CA LEU A 106 0.93 8.11 10.46
C LEU A 106 0.89 7.62 9.02
N GLY A 107 -0.06 8.10 8.21
CA GLY A 107 -0.15 7.76 6.79
C GLY A 107 1.14 8.15 6.05
N HIS A 108 1.67 9.35 6.35
CA HIS A 108 2.92 9.84 5.80
C HIS A 108 4.16 9.05 6.24
N VAL A 109 4.31 8.77 7.53
CA VAL A 109 5.47 8.05 8.09
C VAL A 109 5.44 6.59 7.68
N LEU A 110 4.28 5.93 7.84
CA LEU A 110 4.14 4.53 7.46
C LEU A 110 4.23 4.37 5.96
N GLY A 111 3.55 5.20 5.16
CA GLY A 111 3.65 5.17 3.70
C GLY A 111 5.08 5.40 3.19
N GLY A 112 5.82 6.32 3.81
CA GLY A 112 7.25 6.55 3.49
C GLY A 112 8.14 5.38 3.90
N ARG A 113 7.95 4.83 5.10
CA ARG A 113 8.70 3.67 5.60
C ARG A 113 8.39 2.41 4.83
N THR A 114 7.14 2.16 4.44
CA THR A 114 6.79 1.01 3.62
C THR A 114 7.38 1.16 2.24
N ALA A 115 7.32 2.32 1.58
CA ALA A 115 7.98 2.52 0.29
C ALA A 115 9.48 2.14 0.33
N TYR A 116 10.20 2.53 1.39
CA TYR A 116 11.60 2.14 1.60
C TYR A 116 11.79 0.66 2.00
N ALA A 117 10.97 0.14 2.92
CA ALA A 117 11.04 -1.24 3.41
C ALA A 117 10.53 -2.28 2.39
N THR A 118 9.80 -1.84 1.36
CA THR A 118 9.34 -2.68 0.24
C THR A 118 10.49 -3.35 -0.49
N LYS A 119 11.71 -2.81 -0.39
CA LYS A 119 12.88 -3.49 -0.95
C LYS A 119 13.15 -4.86 -0.29
N ASN A 120 12.83 -5.06 1.00
CA ASN A 120 13.42 -6.16 1.78
C ASN A 120 12.50 -6.99 2.70
N ARG A 121 11.16 -6.88 2.67
CA ARG A 121 10.31 -7.75 3.52
C ARG A 121 9.18 -8.46 2.78
N ALA A 122 9.06 -9.75 3.08
CA ALA A 122 8.10 -10.72 2.59
C ALA A 122 6.66 -10.19 2.65
N ARG A 123 5.95 -10.32 1.53
CA ARG A 123 4.59 -9.83 1.32
C ARG A 123 3.71 -11.00 0.87
N PRO A 124 2.40 -10.97 1.20
CA PRO A 124 1.46 -11.94 0.67
C PRO A 124 1.54 -11.89 -0.86
N GLY A 125 1.86 -13.03 -1.44
CA GLY A 125 2.19 -13.16 -2.84
C GLY A 125 1.73 -14.54 -3.29
N THR A 126 1.24 -14.58 -4.52
CA THR A 126 0.87 -15.83 -5.18
C THR A 126 2.15 -16.64 -5.45
N VAL A 127 2.04 -17.93 -5.78
CA VAL A 127 3.21 -18.80 -6.02
C VAL A 127 4.23 -18.14 -6.98
N TRP A 128 3.76 -17.37 -7.96
CA TRP A 128 4.60 -16.60 -8.89
C TRP A 128 5.41 -15.51 -8.20
N HIS A 129 4.81 -14.74 -7.30
CA HIS A 129 5.52 -13.70 -6.56
C HIS A 129 6.62 -14.31 -5.69
N GLY A 130 6.32 -15.39 -4.96
CA GLY A 130 7.32 -16.11 -4.17
C GLY A 130 8.47 -16.63 -5.01
N VAL A 131 8.18 -17.32 -6.12
CA VAL A 131 9.21 -17.90 -7.00
C VAL A 131 10.02 -16.82 -7.71
N LEU A 132 9.40 -15.77 -8.24
CA LEU A 132 10.09 -14.74 -9.03
C LEU A 132 10.88 -13.75 -8.17
N THR A 133 10.45 -13.48 -6.93
CA THR A 133 11.14 -12.57 -6.01
C THR A 133 12.09 -13.26 -5.04
N SER A 134 12.09 -14.59 -4.97
CA SER A 134 13.09 -15.33 -4.18
C SER A 134 14.50 -15.00 -4.68
N PRO A 135 15.46 -14.68 -3.79
CA PRO A 135 16.82 -14.34 -4.17
C PRO A 135 17.42 -15.40 -5.10
N CYS A 136 17.88 -14.99 -6.27
CA CYS A 136 18.66 -15.85 -7.17
C CYS A 136 20.13 -15.57 -6.88
N HIS A 137 20.79 -16.52 -6.21
CA HIS A 137 22.21 -16.44 -5.98
C HIS A 137 22.95 -17.06 -7.17
N GLY A 138 23.58 -16.21 -7.98
CA GLY A 138 24.64 -16.62 -8.88
C GLY A 138 25.95 -16.75 -8.10
N LYS A 139 26.89 -17.52 -8.63
CA LYS A 139 28.29 -17.41 -8.24
C LYS A 139 29.00 -16.57 -9.29
N ASP A 140 29.78 -15.59 -8.87
CA ASP A 140 30.73 -14.94 -9.79
C ASP A 140 31.91 -15.89 -10.11
N GLU A 141 32.82 -15.42 -10.96
CA GLU A 141 34.03 -16.15 -11.35
C GLU A 141 34.93 -16.50 -10.15
N HIS A 142 34.76 -15.82 -9.02
CA HIS A 142 35.50 -16.02 -7.77
C HIS A 142 34.70 -16.84 -6.75
N GLY A 143 33.53 -17.37 -7.11
CA GLY A 143 32.66 -18.18 -6.25
C GLY A 143 31.86 -17.39 -5.21
N ALA A 144 31.90 -16.05 -5.22
CA ALA A 144 31.12 -15.20 -4.33
C ALA A 144 29.66 -15.14 -4.79
N ARG A 145 28.73 -15.07 -3.82
CA ARG A 145 27.30 -14.98 -4.09
C ARG A 145 26.95 -13.58 -4.58
N VAL A 146 26.57 -13.45 -5.85
CA VAL A 146 26.06 -12.20 -6.41
C VAL A 146 24.54 -12.31 -6.54
N GLU A 147 23.83 -11.27 -6.10
CA GLU A 147 22.40 -11.14 -6.34
C GLU A 147 22.18 -10.91 -7.84
N THR A 148 21.64 -11.94 -8.50
CA THR A 148 21.39 -11.89 -9.95
C THR A 148 19.90 -11.73 -10.20
N ARG A 149 19.56 -10.83 -11.13
CA ARG A 149 18.17 -10.72 -11.60
C ARG A 149 17.79 -12.02 -12.31
N ARG A 150 16.60 -12.54 -12.02
CA ARG A 150 16.12 -13.78 -12.65
C ARG A 150 15.83 -13.52 -14.13
N PHE A 151 16.37 -14.34 -15.02
CA PHE A 151 15.97 -14.32 -16.42
C PHE A 151 14.71 -15.17 -16.60
N VAL A 152 13.72 -14.63 -17.29
CA VAL A 152 12.37 -15.21 -17.41
C VAL A 152 11.94 -15.22 -18.86
N ALA A 153 11.34 -16.33 -19.28
CA ALA A 153 10.62 -16.45 -20.54
C ALA A 153 9.11 -16.56 -20.25
N VAL A 154 8.35 -15.60 -20.74
CA VAL A 154 6.90 -15.52 -20.60
C VAL A 154 6.26 -15.96 -21.91
N HIS A 155 5.51 -17.05 -21.87
CA HIS A 155 4.75 -17.56 -23.01
C HIS A 155 3.33 -17.01 -22.94
N LEU A 156 2.90 -16.34 -24.00
CA LEU A 156 1.57 -15.76 -24.11
C LEU A 156 0.56 -16.78 -24.68
N GLN A 157 -0.73 -16.49 -24.53
CA GLN A 157 -1.83 -17.32 -25.04
C GLN A 157 -1.81 -17.44 -26.57
N ASP A 158 -1.38 -16.40 -27.28
CA ASP A 158 -1.22 -16.40 -28.75
C ASP A 158 0.02 -17.18 -29.23
N GLY A 159 0.87 -17.64 -28.31
CA GLY A 159 2.11 -18.36 -28.58
C GLY A 159 3.33 -17.46 -28.79
N LEU A 160 3.21 -16.14 -28.60
CA LEU A 160 4.37 -15.25 -28.50
C LEU A 160 5.15 -15.55 -27.22
N ARG A 161 6.48 -15.65 -27.35
CA ARG A 161 7.39 -15.77 -26.21
C ARG A 161 8.16 -14.48 -26.01
N VAL A 162 8.09 -13.93 -24.80
CA VAL A 162 8.77 -12.69 -24.39
C VAL A 162 9.81 -13.05 -23.33
N GLU A 163 11.07 -12.70 -23.58
CA GLU A 163 12.18 -13.00 -22.68
C GLU A 163 12.83 -11.73 -22.14
N GLY A 164 13.28 -11.75 -20.89
CA GLY A 164 14.04 -10.66 -20.29
C GLY A 164 14.36 -10.89 -18.82
N TYR A 165 15.05 -9.93 -18.20
CA TYR A 165 15.29 -9.98 -16.76
C TYR A 165 14.05 -9.52 -16.00
N PHE A 166 13.57 -10.36 -15.10
CA PHE A 166 12.48 -10.03 -14.19
C PHE A 166 12.77 -8.75 -13.42
N GLU A 167 11.81 -7.83 -13.45
CA GLU A 167 11.87 -6.56 -12.72
C GLU A 167 10.79 -6.50 -11.64
N ARG A 168 9.54 -6.81 -11.99
CA ARG A 168 8.41 -6.74 -11.06
C ARG A 168 7.26 -7.64 -11.52
N VAL A 169 6.44 -8.09 -10.56
CA VAL A 169 5.13 -8.69 -10.82
C VAL A 169 4.08 -8.00 -9.95
N SER A 170 2.90 -7.76 -10.50
CA SER A 170 1.71 -7.35 -9.74
C SER A 170 1.33 -8.46 -8.76
N ARG A 171 0.98 -8.12 -7.52
CA ARG A 171 0.53 -9.12 -6.53
C ARG A 171 -0.99 -9.29 -6.49
N ASP A 172 -1.69 -8.89 -7.56
CA ASP A 172 -3.14 -9.09 -7.63
C ASP A 172 -3.51 -10.56 -7.39
N ALA A 173 -4.59 -10.78 -6.62
CA ALA A 173 -5.11 -12.10 -6.36
C ALA A 173 -5.74 -12.70 -7.63
N ASP A 174 -6.29 -11.88 -8.51
CA ASP A 174 -6.79 -12.32 -9.81
C ASP A 174 -5.62 -12.52 -10.79
N THR A 175 -5.46 -13.75 -11.28
CA THR A 175 -4.48 -14.11 -12.29
C THR A 175 -4.56 -13.25 -13.56
N GLY A 176 -5.75 -12.77 -13.93
CA GLY A 176 -5.93 -11.91 -15.11
C GLY A 176 -5.31 -10.52 -14.97
N MET A 177 -5.11 -10.06 -13.74
CA MET A 177 -4.59 -8.72 -13.42
C MET A 177 -3.11 -8.75 -12.97
N ARG A 178 -2.44 -9.91 -13.11
CA ARG A 178 -1.05 -10.12 -12.70
C ARG A 178 -0.06 -9.74 -13.78
N ASP A 179 0.13 -8.45 -13.95
CA ASP A 179 1.10 -7.95 -14.91
C ASP A 179 2.54 -8.27 -14.49
N ILE A 180 3.39 -8.60 -15.47
CA ILE A 180 4.81 -8.90 -15.29
C ILE A 180 5.64 -7.88 -16.06
N ALA A 181 6.54 -7.20 -15.37
CA ALA A 181 7.52 -6.30 -15.97
C ALA A 181 8.86 -7.01 -16.17
N LEU A 182 9.37 -6.96 -17.40
CA LEU A 182 10.67 -7.47 -17.81
C LEU A 182 11.55 -6.30 -18.25
N SER A 183 12.83 -6.36 -17.91
CA SER A 183 13.84 -5.38 -18.27
C SER A 183 14.86 -5.96 -19.25
N ARG A 184 15.52 -5.06 -20.00
CA ARG A 184 16.54 -5.40 -21.01
C ARG A 184 17.63 -6.36 -20.50
N PRO A 185 18.18 -7.23 -21.38
CA PRO A 185 17.86 -7.39 -22.79
C PRO A 185 16.52 -8.09 -22.99
N ILE A 186 15.71 -7.57 -23.91
CA ILE A 186 14.38 -8.11 -24.21
C ILE A 186 14.44 -8.83 -25.56
N ALA A 187 13.88 -10.03 -25.63
CA ALA A 187 13.73 -10.75 -26.89
C ALA A 187 12.29 -11.23 -27.08
N LEU A 188 11.85 -11.22 -28.33
CA LEU A 188 10.53 -11.63 -28.76
C LEU A 188 10.68 -12.79 -29.75
N THR A 189 9.99 -13.89 -29.51
CA THR A 189 9.96 -15.05 -30.40
C THR A 189 8.51 -15.33 -30.76
N PRO A 190 8.05 -14.97 -31.97
CA PRO A 190 6.71 -15.31 -32.44
C PRO A 190 6.49 -16.82 -32.48
N LYS A 191 5.24 -17.27 -32.49
CA LYS A 191 4.89 -18.68 -32.60
C LYS A 191 5.45 -19.28 -33.90
N GLY A 192 6.44 -20.17 -33.78
CA GLY A 192 7.14 -20.76 -34.93
C GLY A 192 8.08 -19.81 -35.69
N GLY A 193 8.32 -18.61 -35.15
CA GLY A 193 9.21 -17.62 -35.73
C GLY A 193 10.59 -17.60 -35.07
N GLU A 194 11.49 -16.82 -35.66
CA GLU A 194 12.83 -16.60 -35.11
C GLU A 194 12.84 -15.58 -33.97
N ARG A 195 13.78 -15.77 -33.04
CA ARG A 195 14.02 -14.88 -31.91
C ARG A 195 14.57 -13.54 -32.40
N ARG A 196 13.92 -12.44 -32.02
CA ARG A 196 14.32 -11.07 -32.37
C ARG A 196 14.57 -10.26 -31.11
N ALA A 197 15.68 -9.51 -31.09
CA ALA A 197 15.93 -8.55 -30.02
C ALA A 197 14.94 -7.37 -30.12
N SER A 198 14.43 -6.92 -28.98
CA SER A 198 13.62 -5.71 -28.88
C SER A 198 14.48 -4.56 -28.34
N ALA A 199 14.30 -3.37 -28.91
CA ALA A 199 14.94 -2.15 -28.43
C ALA A 199 14.29 -1.57 -27.16
N ALA A 200 13.17 -2.15 -26.70
CA ALA A 200 12.48 -1.69 -25.50
C ALA A 200 13.35 -1.88 -24.25
N ALA A 201 13.39 -0.85 -23.39
CA ALA A 201 14.10 -0.93 -22.11
C ALA A 201 13.36 -1.82 -21.09
N THR A 202 12.03 -1.76 -21.13
CA THR A 202 11.10 -2.52 -20.28
C THR A 202 9.88 -2.94 -21.10
N VAL A 203 9.37 -4.14 -20.86
CA VAL A 203 8.09 -4.63 -21.41
C VAL A 203 7.20 -5.06 -20.24
N ILE A 204 5.94 -4.63 -20.28
CA ILE A 204 4.90 -5.05 -19.35
C ILE A 204 4.02 -6.06 -20.09
N VAL A 205 3.91 -7.26 -19.53
CA VAL A 205 3.08 -8.34 -20.05
C VAL A 205 1.83 -8.44 -19.16
N PRO A 206 0.62 -8.19 -19.71
CA PRO A 206 -0.61 -8.35 -18.97
C PRO A 206 -0.82 -9.77 -18.46
N GLY A 207 -1.22 -9.93 -17.20
CA GLY A 207 -1.41 -11.26 -16.59
C GLY A 207 -2.39 -12.15 -17.34
N ALA A 208 -3.48 -11.57 -17.85
CA ALA A 208 -4.49 -12.25 -18.66
C ALA A 208 -3.94 -12.91 -19.93
N LEU A 209 -2.81 -12.44 -20.47
CA LEU A 209 -2.18 -12.99 -21.66
C LEU A 209 -1.17 -14.09 -21.32
N VAL A 210 -0.76 -14.23 -20.06
CA VAL A 210 0.26 -15.19 -19.66
C VAL A 210 -0.31 -16.61 -19.64
N ARG A 211 0.32 -17.49 -20.41
CA ARG A 211 0.03 -18.94 -20.39
C ARG A 211 1.00 -19.70 -19.50
N LEU A 212 2.29 -19.37 -19.58
CA LEU A 212 3.36 -20.06 -18.84
C LEU A 212 4.51 -19.10 -18.55
N ILE A 213 5.16 -19.26 -17.41
CA ILE A 213 6.37 -18.53 -17.03
C ILE A 213 7.47 -19.55 -16.78
N GLU A 214 8.56 -19.45 -17.52
CA GLU A 214 9.75 -20.27 -17.36
C GLU A 214 10.88 -19.43 -16.78
N THR A 215 11.62 -19.99 -15.83
CA THR A 215 12.79 -19.36 -15.23
C THR A 215 14.02 -20.17 -15.60
N GLY A 216 15.07 -19.52 -16.09
CA GLY A 216 16.29 -20.21 -16.51
C GLY A 216 17.46 -19.25 -16.68
N PRO A 217 18.65 -19.75 -17.06
CA PRO A 217 19.74 -18.88 -17.46
C PRO A 217 19.35 -18.09 -18.72
N PRO A 218 19.89 -16.87 -18.92
CA PRO A 218 19.77 -16.20 -20.20
C PRO A 218 20.36 -17.10 -21.30
N PRO A 219 19.79 -17.11 -22.52
CA PRO A 219 20.40 -17.82 -23.63
C PRO A 219 21.81 -17.27 -23.81
N THR A 220 22.81 -18.16 -23.77
CA THR A 220 24.18 -17.81 -24.11
C THR A 220 24.16 -17.12 -25.46
N ALA A 221 24.66 -15.88 -25.53
CA ALA A 221 24.86 -15.21 -26.80
C ALA A 221 25.63 -16.19 -27.68
N GLY A 222 25.02 -16.65 -28.78
CA GLY A 222 25.73 -17.45 -29.75
C GLY A 222 26.98 -16.68 -30.20
N PRO A 223 28.07 -17.36 -30.60
CA PRO A 223 29.19 -16.68 -31.22
C PRO A 223 28.63 -15.86 -32.40
N GLY A 224 28.72 -14.54 -32.28
CA GLY A 224 28.36 -13.60 -33.33
C GLY A 224 29.39 -13.59 -34.45
#